data_AF-A0A0S9KVV8-F1
#
_entry.id   AF-A0A0S9KVV8-F1
#
_cell.length_a   1.000
_cell.length_b   1.000
_cell.length_c   1.000
_cell.angle_alpha   90.00
_cell.angle_beta   90.00
_cell.angle_gamma   90.00
#
_symmetry.space_group_name_H-M   'P 1'
#
loop_
_entity.id
_entity.type
_entity.pdbx_description
1 polymer ?
#
loop_
_entity_poly.entity_id
_entity_poly.type
_entity_poly.pdbx_seq_one_letter_code
_entity_poly.pdbx_strand_id
1 'polypeptide(L)' 'MARANDWSSKLMALINGGNQSAAIAQIKVAPTLKDLQALQTIMTISKMKGRYPRVDAAITDNLALLSAPRLHRAP' A
#
# COMPACT_ATOMS: atom_id res chain seq x y z
N MET A 1 -12.93 8.98 17.09
CA MET A 1 -12.05 7.93 16.55
C MET A 1 -11.56 8.35 15.18
N ALA A 2 -10.24 8.49 14.98
CA ALA A 2 -9.67 8.61 13.63
C ALA A 2 -10.13 7.38 12.82
N ARG A 3 -10.78 7.62 11.68
CA ARG A 3 -11.43 6.55 10.90
C ARG A 3 -10.38 5.56 10.42
N ALA A 4 -10.77 4.29 10.28
CA ALA A 4 -9.93 3.13 10.01
C ALA A 4 -9.17 3.14 8.66
N ASN A 5 -8.77 4.30 8.15
CA ASN A 5 -8.11 4.45 6.86
C ASN A 5 -7.33 5.77 6.68
N ASP A 6 -6.92 6.45 7.77
CA ASP A 6 -6.13 7.69 7.66
C ASP A 6 -4.87 7.50 6.78
N TRP A 7 -4.18 6.36 6.96
CA TRP A 7 -3.01 6.00 6.15
C TRP A 7 -3.35 5.78 4.67
N SER A 8 -4.31 4.90 4.36
CA SER A 8 -4.68 4.61 2.96
C SER A 8 -5.23 5.84 2.25
N SER A 9 -5.95 6.71 2.96
CA SER A 9 -6.50 7.96 2.41
C SER A 9 -5.38 8.94 2.05
N LYS A 10 -4.35 9.07 2.90
CA LYS A 10 -3.14 9.86 2.61
C LYS A 10 -2.37 9.31 1.40
N LEU A 11 -2.24 7.98 1.29
CA LEU A 11 -1.61 7.39 0.10
C LEU A 11 -2.40 7.62 -1.17
N MET A 12 -3.73 7.51 -1.12
CA MET A 12 -4.58 7.83 -2.27
C MET A 12 -4.41 9.29 -2.70
N ALA A 13 -4.21 10.23 -1.77
CA ALA A 13 -3.90 11.62 -2.10
C ALA A 13 -2.55 11.75 -2.84
N LEU A 14 -1.50 11.03 -2.40
CA LEU A 14 -0.19 11.02 -3.08
C LEU A 14 -0.28 10.41 -4.49
N ILE A 15 -1.00 9.28 -4.63
CA ILE A 15 -1.19 8.58 -5.90
C ILE A 15 -1.97 9.46 -6.88
N ASN A 16 -3.08 10.07 -6.44
CA ASN A 16 -3.89 10.96 -7.27
C ASN A 16 -3.15 12.26 -7.63
N GLY A 17 -2.28 12.75 -6.74
CA GLY A 17 -1.39 13.88 -7.02
C GLY A 17 -0.22 13.55 -7.94
N GLY A 18 -0.11 12.32 -8.45
CA GLY A 18 0.95 11.89 -9.36
C GLY A 18 2.30 11.62 -8.69
N ASN A 19 2.40 11.72 -7.36
CA ASN A 19 3.64 11.48 -6.63
C ASN A 19 3.82 9.99 -6.30
N GLN A 20 4.03 9.19 -7.35
CA GLN A 20 4.19 7.73 -7.24
C GLN A 20 5.39 7.35 -6.37
N SER A 21 6.50 8.10 -6.46
CA SER A 21 7.71 7.82 -5.67
C SER A 21 7.45 7.94 -4.16
N ALA A 22 6.76 8.99 -3.72
CA ALA A 22 6.38 9.13 -2.31
C ALA A 22 5.39 8.06 -1.88
N ALA A 23 4.39 7.73 -2.72
CA ALA A 23 3.45 6.65 -2.42
C ALA A 23 4.17 5.30 -2.25
N ILE A 24 5.11 4.95 -3.14
CA ILE A 24 5.91 3.73 -3.05
C ILE A 24 6.76 3.72 -1.77
N ALA A 25 7.39 4.85 -1.41
CA ALA A 25 8.15 4.95 -0.17
C ALA A 25 7.27 4.66 1.05
N GLN A 26 6.04 5.20 1.10
CA GLN A 26 5.10 4.94 2.18
C GLN A 26 4.62 3.48 2.22
N ILE A 27 4.40 2.85 1.06
CA ILE A 27 4.05 1.42 0.96
C ILE A 27 5.14 0.53 1.57
N LYS A 28 6.42 0.84 1.33
CA LYS A 28 7.56 0.07 1.86
C LYS A 28 7.69 0.13 3.37
N VAL A 29 7.18 1.20 4.00
CA VAL A 29 7.17 1.38 5.46
C VAL A 29 5.77 1.19 6.03
N ALA A 30 4.88 0.50 5.31
CA ALA A 30 3.52 0.29 5.74
C ALA A 30 3.47 -0.37 7.13
N PRO A 31 2.68 0.19 8.06
CA PRO A 31 2.73 -0.24 9.45
C PRO A 31 2.13 -1.63 9.67
N THR A 32 1.09 -2.00 8.89
CA THR A 32 0.43 -3.31 9.04
C THR A 32 0.00 -3.92 7.70
N LEU A 33 -0.21 -5.25 7.70
CA LEU A 33 -0.78 -5.98 6.57
C LEU A 33 -2.19 -5.48 6.22
N LYS A 34 -2.98 -5.12 7.25
CA LYS A 34 -4.36 -4.64 7.09
C LYS A 34 -4.41 -3.32 6.31
N ASP A 35 -3.45 -2.43 6.53
CA ASP A 35 -3.38 -1.15 5.82
C ASP A 35 -3.10 -1.36 4.33
N LEU A 36 -2.17 -2.27 3.98
CA LEU A 36 -1.91 -2.64 2.59
C LEU A 36 -3.12 -3.30 1.92
N GLN A 37 -3.84 -4.18 2.62
CA GLN A 37 -5.07 -4.80 2.10
C GLN A 37 -6.17 -3.77 1.86
N ALA A 38 -6.32 -2.80 2.78
CA ALA A 38 -7.27 -1.71 2.61
C ALA A 38 -6.92 -0.85 1.39
N LEU A 39 -5.65 -0.49 1.20
CA LEU A 39 -5.18 0.23 0.03
C LEU A 39 -5.41 -0.56 -1.28
N GLN A 40 -5.08 -1.85 -1.31
CA GLN A 40 -5.31 -2.71 -2.47
C GLN A 40 -6.81 -2.79 -2.83
N THR A 41 -7.67 -2.85 -1.82
CA THR A 41 -9.12 -2.85 -1.98
C THR A 41 -9.60 -1.54 -2.60
N ILE A 42 -9.12 -0.39 -2.09
CA ILE A 42 -9.45 0.93 -2.64
C ILE A 42 -9.00 1.05 -4.10
N MET A 43 -7.75 0.67 -4.40
CA MET A 43 -7.21 0.68 -5.77
C MET A 43 -8.07 -0.14 -6.75
N THR A 44 -8.59 -1.27 -6.28
CA THR A 44 -9.47 -2.16 -7.07
C THR A 44 -10.84 -1.51 -7.28
N ILE A 45 -11.48 -1.02 -6.21
CA ILE A 45 -12.82 -0.37 -6.27
C ILE A 45 -12.76 0.90 -7.13
N SER A 46 -11.70 1.68 -7.01
CA SER A 46 -11.47 2.89 -7.81
C SER A 46 -11.05 2.61 -9.25
N LYS A 47 -10.93 1.34 -9.68
CA LYS A 47 -10.47 0.93 -11.02
C LYS A 47 -9.12 1.55 -11.41
N MET A 48 -8.23 1.71 -10.43
CA MET A 48 -6.89 2.30 -10.60
C MET A 48 -5.81 1.25 -10.83
N LYS A 49 -6.15 -0.03 -10.72
CA LYS A 49 -5.26 -1.15 -11.03
C LYS A 49 -4.78 -1.07 -12.48
N GLY A 50 -3.48 -1.22 -12.70
CA GLY A 50 -2.82 -1.11 -14.00
C GLY A 50 -2.50 0.33 -14.42
N ARG A 51 -3.16 1.34 -13.84
CA ARG A 51 -2.85 2.76 -14.11
C ARG A 51 -1.50 3.18 -13.53
N TYR A 52 -1.12 2.58 -12.41
CA TYR A 52 0.14 2.85 -11.71
C TYR A 52 0.92 1.56 -11.48
N PRO A 53 1.53 0.95 -12.52
CA PRO A 53 2.13 -0.37 -12.42
C PRO A 53 3.21 -0.49 -11.33
N ARG A 54 3.99 0.56 -11.09
CA ARG A 54 5.00 0.59 -10.03
C ARG A 54 4.41 0.61 -8.63
N VAL A 55 3.26 1.26 -8.46
CA VAL A 55 2.52 1.29 -7.20
C VAL A 55 1.87 -0.09 -6.97
N ASP A 56 1.27 -0.68 -7.99
CA ASP A 56 0.68 -2.02 -7.92
C ASP A 56 1.71 -3.10 -7.56
N ALA A 57 2.90 -3.03 -8.16
CA ALA A 57 4.03 -3.90 -7.83
C ALA A 57 4.44 -3.72 -6.36
N ALA A 58 4.64 -2.47 -5.90
CA ALA A 58 5.01 -2.21 -4.53
C ALA A 58 3.98 -2.73 -3.51
N ILE A 59 2.68 -2.62 -3.80
CA ILE A 59 1.62 -3.18 -2.93
C ILE A 59 1.74 -4.70 -2.87
N THR A 60 1.88 -5.35 -4.03
CA THR A 60 1.98 -6.82 -4.12
C THR A 60 3.19 -7.36 -3.36
N ASP A 61 4.36 -6.76 -3.57
CA ASP A 61 5.61 -7.16 -2.93
C ASP A 61 5.52 -7.02 -1.41
N ASN A 62 4.99 -5.89 -0.90
CA ASN A 62 4.91 -5.66 0.54
C ASN A 62 3.82 -6.49 1.22
N LEU A 63 2.73 -6.84 0.52
CA LEU A 63 1.76 -7.81 1.01
C LEU A 63 2.42 -9.19 1.20
N ALA A 64 3.24 -9.64 0.25
CA ALA A 64 3.97 -10.89 0.37
C ALA A 64 4.97 -10.86 1.55
N LEU A 65 5.72 -9.76 1.70
CA LEU A 65 6.68 -9.59 2.80
C LEU A 65 6.01 -9.59 4.18
N LEU A 66 4.88 -8.88 4.34
CA LEU A 66 4.19 -8.79 5.62
C LEU A 66 3.41 -10.07 5.97
N SER A 67 2.96 -10.83 4.97
CA SER A 67 2.26 -12.11 5.16
C SER A 67 3.21 -13.28 5.45
N ALA A 68 4.48 -13.21 5.05
CA ALA A 68 5.45 -14.26 5.33
C ALA A 68 5.65 -14.49 6.85
N PRO A 69 5.77 -15.74 7.33
CA PRO A 69 6.05 -16.04 8.73
C PRO A 69 7.28 -15.27 9.23
N ARG A 70 7.20 -14.67 10.43
CA ARG A 70 8.26 -13.84 11.01
C ARG A 70 9.63 -14.54 11.14
N LEU A 71 9.64 -15.87 11.06
CA LEU A 71 10.86 -16.69 11.02
C LEU A 71 11.78 -16.39 9.82
N HIS A 72 11.26 -15.89 8.70
CA HIS A 72 12.07 -15.50 7.53
C HIS A 72 12.56 -14.04 7.58
N ARG A 73 12.22 -13.31 8.65
CA ARG A 73 12.57 -11.90 8.86
C ARG A 73 13.71 -11.79 9.89
N ALA A 74 14.79 -12.55 9.70
CA ALA A 74 15.97 -12.43 10.54
C ALA A 74 16.73 -11.12 10.19
N PRO A 75 17.23 -10.38 11.19
CA PRO A 75 17.79 -9.03 11.04
C PRO A 75 19.06 -8.96 10.20
#